data_AF-A0A6J4NZT8-F1
#
_entry.id   AF-A0A6J4NZT8-F1
#
_cell.length_a   1.000
_cell.length_b   1.000
_cell.length_c   1.000
_cell.angle_alpha   90.00
_cell.angle_beta   90.00
_cell.angle_gamma   90.00
#
_symmetry.space_group_name_H-M   'P 1'
#
loop_
_entity.id
_entity.type
_entity.pdbx_description
1 polymer ?
#
loop_
_entity_poly.entity_id
_entity_poly.type
_entity_poly.pdbx_seq_one_letter_code
_entity_poly.pdbx_strand_id
1 'polypeptide(L)'
;MVAGCLTGGAAFVAVTGASRLYFVNAHGPLDTHVVHGWLASLGSGVAGAVLVLAAVWAAARLSGPALALTVGVLATSVWLLPRAVDVHESWEPQPNPRWSCTGWSFTHYPPGVSDADATTYCVGLETRIPDG
;
A
#
# COMPACT_ATOMS: atom_id res chain seq x y z
N MET A 1 -25.91 5.49 4.74
CA MET A 1 -25.50 4.58 3.64
C MET A 1 -24.27 5.09 2.89
N VAL A 2 -24.21 6.35 2.48
CA VAL A 2 -23.07 6.92 1.70
C VAL A 2 -21.69 6.72 2.37
N ALA A 3 -21.59 6.94 3.68
CA ALA A 3 -20.33 6.77 4.43
C ALA A 3 -19.80 5.32 4.45
N GLY A 4 -20.69 4.32 4.38
CA GLY A 4 -20.32 2.91 4.33
C GLY A 4 -19.73 2.51 2.97
N CYS A 5 -20.32 3.01 1.88
CA CYS A 5 -19.80 2.75 0.53
C CYS A 5 -18.41 3.38 0.32
N LEU A 6 -18.17 4.59 0.86
CA LEU A 6 -16.88 5.26 0.76
C LEU A 6 -15.78 4.55 1.56
N THR A 7 -16.09 4.07 2.77
CA THR A 7 -15.13 3.32 3.60
C THR A 7 -14.82 1.94 3.01
N GLY A 8 -15.84 1.22 2.52
CA GLY A 8 -15.64 -0.06 1.82
C GLY A 8 -14.83 0.09 0.53
N GLY A 9 -15.10 1.12 -0.26
CA GLY A 9 -14.36 1.42 -1.48
C GLY A 9 -12.89 1.79 -1.22
N ALA A 10 -12.62 2.63 -0.21
CA ALA A 10 -11.25 2.97 0.18
C ALA A 10 -10.47 1.74 0.68
N ALA A 11 -11.10 0.88 1.48
CA ALA A 11 -10.50 -0.37 1.93
C ALA A 11 -10.21 -1.32 0.77
N PHE A 12 -11.13 -1.44 -0.19
CA PHE A 12 -10.91 -2.23 -1.40
C PHE A 12 -9.67 -1.76 -2.16
N VAL A 13 -9.57 -0.46 -2.45
CA VAL A 13 -8.44 0.11 -3.19
C VAL A 13 -7.13 -0.09 -2.44
N ALA A 14 -7.12 0.19 -1.13
CA ALA A 14 -5.94 0.04 -0.28
C ALA A 14 -5.44 -1.42 -0.22
N VAL A 15 -6.33 -2.38 0.05
CA VAL A 15 -5.96 -3.79 0.19
C VAL A 15 -5.59 -4.39 -1.16
N THR A 16 -6.30 -4.05 -2.24
CA THR A 16 -5.95 -4.50 -3.60
C THR A 16 -4.57 -4.00 -4.00
N GLY A 17 -4.27 -2.71 -3.76
CA GLY A 17 -2.97 -2.11 -4.04
C GLY A 17 -1.85 -2.74 -3.23
N ALA A 18 -2.02 -2.88 -1.91
CA ALA A 18 -1.05 -3.51 -1.03
C ALA A 18 -0.78 -4.98 -1.39
N SER A 19 -1.84 -5.72 -1.71
CA SER A 19 -1.72 -7.12 -2.10
C SER A 19 -1.00 -7.27 -3.43
N ARG A 20 -1.27 -6.38 -4.39
CA ARG A 20 -0.57 -6.38 -5.67
C ARG A 20 0.92 -6.11 -5.48
N LEU A 21 1.28 -5.12 -4.66
CA LEU A 21 2.66 -4.84 -4.27
C LEU A 21 3.31 -6.06 -3.60
N TYR A 22 2.61 -6.72 -2.68
CA TYR A 22 3.08 -7.94 -2.04
C TYR A 22 3.32 -9.09 -3.04
N PHE A 23 2.39 -9.33 -3.96
CA PHE A 23 2.52 -10.40 -4.95
C PHE A 23 3.62 -10.12 -5.98
N VAL A 24 3.75 -8.87 -6.44
CA VAL A 24 4.89 -8.44 -7.27
C VAL A 24 6.20 -8.67 -6.52
N ASN A 25 6.24 -8.30 -5.24
CA ASN A 25 7.42 -8.45 -4.40
C ASN A 25 7.79 -9.92 -4.12
N ALA A 26 6.80 -10.79 -3.89
CA ALA A 26 7.03 -12.18 -3.50
C ALA A 26 7.22 -13.13 -4.69
N HIS A 27 6.63 -12.82 -5.86
CA HIS A 27 6.58 -13.75 -7.00
C HIS A 27 7.13 -13.14 -8.30
N GLY A 28 7.48 -11.86 -8.28
CA GLY A 28 8.05 -11.16 -9.41
C GLY A 28 7.06 -10.44 -10.31
N PRO A 29 7.53 -9.95 -11.47
CA PRO A 29 6.68 -9.25 -12.42
C PRO A 29 5.46 -10.10 -12.74
N LEU A 30 4.28 -9.52 -12.50
CA LEU A 30 3.01 -10.20 -12.73
C LEU A 30 2.86 -10.66 -14.18
N ASP A 31 3.67 -10.16 -15.10
CA ASP A 31 3.67 -10.48 -16.53
C ASP A 31 3.83 -11.98 -16.84
N THR A 32 4.41 -12.75 -15.92
CA THR A 32 4.52 -14.22 -16.03
C THR A 32 3.29 -14.98 -15.47
N HIS A 33 2.52 -14.35 -14.58
CA HIS A 33 1.37 -14.93 -13.89
C HIS A 33 0.20 -13.93 -13.76
N VAL A 34 -0.06 -13.18 -14.84
CA VAL A 34 -0.90 -11.96 -14.82
C VAL A 34 -2.24 -12.25 -14.21
N VAL A 35 -2.90 -13.31 -14.70
CA VAL A 35 -4.23 -13.70 -14.26
C VAL A 35 -4.26 -14.09 -12.79
N HIS A 36 -3.26 -14.84 -12.30
CA HIS A 36 -3.22 -15.29 -10.91
C HIS A 36 -2.96 -14.14 -9.93
N GLY A 37 -2.03 -13.24 -10.25
CA GLY A 37 -1.76 -12.08 -9.41
C GLY A 37 -2.91 -11.07 -9.40
N TRP A 38 -3.59 -10.89 -10.53
CA TRP A 38 -4.81 -10.06 -10.58
C TRP A 38 -5.95 -10.68 -9.78
N LEU A 39 -6.21 -11.98 -9.93
CA LEU A 39 -7.27 -12.65 -9.17
C LEU A 39 -6.96 -12.66 -7.67
N ALA A 40 -5.70 -12.89 -7.28
CA ALA A 40 -5.30 -12.88 -5.88
C ALA A 40 -5.40 -11.49 -5.26
N SER A 41 -4.98 -10.44 -5.97
CA SER A 41 -5.11 -9.05 -5.50
C SER A 41 -6.56 -8.55 -5.45
N LEU A 42 -7.40 -8.92 -6.42
CA LEU A 42 -8.83 -8.63 -6.37
C LEU A 42 -9.52 -9.39 -5.25
N GLY A 43 -9.20 -10.68 -5.07
CA GLY A 43 -9.75 -11.52 -4.02
C GLY A 43 -9.43 -11.00 -2.62
N SER A 44 -8.17 -10.63 -2.36
CA SER A 44 -7.78 -10.01 -1.10
C SER A 44 -8.40 -8.63 -0.92
N GLY A 45 -8.52 -7.85 -1.99
CA GLY A 45 -9.24 -6.58 -2.03
C GLY A 45 -10.70 -6.72 -1.58
N VAL A 46 -11.43 -7.66 -2.15
CA VAL A 46 -12.83 -7.96 -1.80
C VAL A 46 -12.93 -8.43 -0.35
N ALA A 47 -12.09 -9.37 0.07
CA ALA A 47 -12.08 -9.87 1.45
C ALA A 47 -11.81 -8.75 2.47
N GLY A 48 -10.84 -7.88 2.18
CA GLY A 48 -10.53 -6.71 2.99
C GLY A 48 -11.70 -5.73 3.07
N ALA A 49 -12.34 -5.42 1.94
CA ALA A 49 -13.51 -4.54 1.90
C ALA A 49 -14.69 -5.10 2.71
N VAL A 50 -14.97 -6.40 2.60
CA VAL A 50 -16.03 -7.08 3.36
C VAL A 50 -15.74 -7.04 4.86
N LEU A 51 -14.50 -7.33 5.28
CA LEU A 51 -14.10 -7.27 6.68
C LEU A 51 -14.24 -5.85 7.26
N VAL A 52 -13.81 -4.83 6.51
CA VAL A 52 -13.96 -3.43 6.94
C VAL A 52 -15.42 -3.03 7.04
N LEU A 53 -16.26 -3.40 6.07
CA LEU A 53 -17.70 -3.15 6.12
C LEU A 53 -18.36 -3.86 7.32
N ALA A 54 -17.98 -5.11 7.60
CA ALA A 54 -18.48 -5.86 8.74
C ALA A 54 -18.05 -5.23 10.07
N ALA A 55 -16.79 -4.79 10.19
CA ALA A 55 -16.26 -4.12 11.36
C ALA A 55 -16.94 -2.76 11.60
N VAL A 56 -17.10 -1.95 10.55
CA VAL A 56 -17.81 -0.66 10.62
C VAL A 56 -19.28 -0.85 11.00
N TRP A 57 -19.94 -1.86 10.43
CA TRP A 57 -21.33 -2.19 10.75
C TRP A 57 -21.48 -2.67 12.21
N ALA A 58 -20.59 -3.54 12.68
CA ALA A 58 -20.58 -4.00 14.07
C ALA A 58 -20.27 -2.84 15.04
N ALA A 59 -19.31 -1.98 14.71
CA ALA A 59 -18.96 -0.81 15.51
C ALA A 59 -20.12 0.22 15.58
N ALA A 60 -20.82 0.44 14.46
CA ALA A 60 -22.00 1.30 14.40
C ALA A 60 -23.17 0.81 15.27
N ARG A 61 -23.28 -0.52 15.46
CA ARG A 61 -24.27 -1.14 16.35
C ARG A 61 -23.91 -1.01 17.84
N LEU A 62 -22.62 -0.92 18.15
CA LEU A 62 -22.12 -0.89 19.53
C LEU A 62 -22.12 0.53 20.11
N SER A 63 -21.53 1.51 19.42
CA SER A 63 -21.52 2.92 19.85
C SER A 63 -20.87 3.87 18.83
N GLY A 64 -21.25 5.15 18.83
CA GLY A 64 -20.62 6.21 18.01
C GLY A 64 -19.09 6.35 18.21
N PRO A 65 -18.55 6.30 19.44
CA PRO A 65 -17.10 6.31 19.67
C PRO A 65 -16.36 5.12 19.05
N ALA A 66 -16.94 3.92 19.09
CA ALA A 66 -16.34 2.73 18.46
C ALA A 66 -16.24 2.90 16.94
N LEU A 67 -17.26 3.49 16.32
CA LEU A 67 -17.24 3.84 14.89
C LEU A 67 -16.11 4.84 14.58
N ALA A 68 -16.01 5.92 15.36
CA ALA A 68 -14.96 6.93 15.18
C ALA A 68 -13.55 6.34 15.32
N LEU A 69 -13.35 5.44 16.28
CA LEU A 69 -12.07 4.76 16.50
C LEU A 69 -11.73 3.83 15.33
N THR A 70 -12.71 3.06 14.84
CA THR A 70 -12.53 2.17 13.69
C THR A 70 -12.16 2.95 12.42
N VAL A 71 -12.86 4.05 12.15
CA VAL A 71 -12.57 4.95 11.03
C VAL A 71 -11.19 5.61 11.20
N GLY A 72 -10.85 6.03 12.41
CA GLY A 72 -9.54 6.60 12.74
C GLY A 72 -8.40 5.62 12.46
N VAL A 73 -8.53 4.37 12.91
CA VAL A 73 -7.55 3.30 12.66
C VAL A 73 -7.41 3.01 11.16
N LEU A 74 -8.52 2.96 10.43
CA LEU A 74 -8.48 2.77 8.97
C LEU A 74 -7.78 3.93 8.27
N ALA A 75 -8.10 5.18 8.64
CA ALA A 75 -7.47 6.36 8.07
C ALA A 75 -5.96 6.43 8.39
N THR A 76 -5.55 6.03 9.60
CA THR A 76 -4.13 5.98 9.96
C THR A 76 -3.40 4.82 9.29
N SER A 77 -4.06 3.68 9.04
CA SER A 77 -3.45 2.53 8.37
C SER A 77 -3.05 2.80 6.92
N VAL A 78 -3.71 3.74 6.24
CA VAL A 78 -3.32 4.19 4.88
C VAL A 78 -1.90 4.78 4.86
N TRP A 79 -1.45 5.36 5.97
CA TRP A 79 -0.08 5.88 6.10
C TRP A 79 0.97 4.78 6.25
N LEU A 80 0.56 3.55 6.56
CA LEU A 80 1.42 2.38 6.66
C LEU A 80 1.51 1.62 5.32
N LEU A 81 0.86 2.11 4.27
CA LEU A 81 0.97 1.49 2.95
C LEU A 81 2.33 1.83 2.33
N PRO A 82 3.08 0.84 1.84
CA PRO A 82 4.34 1.08 1.14
C PRO A 82 4.06 1.87 -0.15
N ARG A 83 4.85 2.93 -0.37
CA ARG A 83 4.85 3.72 -1.61
C ARG A 83 6.20 3.61 -2.28
N ALA A 84 6.19 3.41 -3.60
CA ALA A 84 7.43 3.45 -4.38
C ALA A 84 7.97 4.88 -4.36
N VAL A 85 9.25 5.02 -4.02
CA VAL A 85 9.96 6.29 -4.05
C VAL A 85 10.87 6.26 -5.27
N ASP A 86 10.79 7.31 -6.08
CA ASP A 86 11.70 7.48 -7.21
C ASP A 86 13.05 7.99 -6.68
N VAL A 87 13.99 7.07 -6.56
CA VAL A 87 15.33 7.33 -6.02
C VAL A 87 16.37 7.49 -7.12
N HIS A 88 15.97 7.57 -8.39
CA HIS A 88 16.89 7.62 -9.53
C HIS A 88 16.80 9.00 -10.22
N GLU A 89 17.80 9.86 -10.02
CA GLU A 89 17.88 11.13 -10.76
C GLU A 89 18.50 10.98 -12.17
N SER A 90 19.01 9.80 -12.53
CA SER A 90 19.67 9.56 -13.81
C SER A 90 19.59 8.10 -14.26
N TRP A 91 20.01 7.82 -15.50
CA TRP A 91 20.09 6.48 -16.08
C TRP A 91 21.06 5.52 -15.36
N GLU A 92 21.80 6.02 -14.37
CA GLU A 92 22.62 5.22 -13.47
C GLU A 92 21.95 5.14 -12.09
N PRO A 93 21.91 3.97 -11.45
CA PRO A 93 21.37 3.81 -10.10
C PRO A 93 22.26 4.51 -9.07
N GLN A 94 22.13 5.83 -8.95
CA GLN A 94 22.71 6.61 -7.88
C GLN A 94 21.66 6.85 -6.79
N PRO A 95 22.01 6.64 -5.51
CA PRO A 95 21.13 6.99 -4.40
C PRO A 95 20.82 8.49 -4.46
N ASN A 96 19.55 8.86 -4.64
CA ASN A 96 19.15 10.26 -4.56
C ASN A 96 19.24 10.74 -3.09
N PRO A 97 20.11 11.71 -2.73
CA PRO A 97 20.20 12.22 -1.37
C PRO A 97 19.05 13.17 -0.99
N ARG A 98 18.09 13.44 -1.89
CA ARG A 98 17.02 14.42 -1.71
C ARG A 98 15.71 13.89 -1.15
N TRP A 99 15.65 12.63 -0.72
CA TRP A 99 14.44 12.06 -0.11
C TRP A 99 14.73 11.47 1.26
N SER A 100 13.74 11.52 2.14
CA SER A 100 13.73 10.82 3.42
C SER A 100 12.37 10.20 3.69
N CYS A 101 12.36 9.04 4.34
CA CYS A 101 11.15 8.37 4.81
C CYS A 101 11.04 8.51 6.33
N THR A 102 9.91 8.98 6.86
CA THR A 102 9.74 9.14 8.32
C THR A 102 9.57 7.83 9.08
N GLY A 103 9.16 6.76 8.40
CA GLY A 103 8.96 5.43 8.97
C GLY A 103 10.14 4.52 8.67
N TRP A 104 9.92 3.50 7.86
CA TRP A 104 10.97 2.60 7.41
C TRP A 104 10.95 2.46 5.90
N SER A 105 12.12 2.22 5.32
CA SER A 105 12.28 1.96 3.89
C SER A 105 12.87 0.56 3.68
N PHE A 106 12.56 -0.03 2.53
CA PHE A 106 13.17 -1.27 2.09
C PHE A 106 13.36 -1.27 0.59
N THR A 107 14.41 -1.94 0.15
CA THR A 107 14.72 -2.10 -1.28
C THR A 107 14.21 -3.45 -1.75
N HIS A 108 13.42 -3.44 -2.81
CA HIS A 108 12.94 -4.64 -3.48
C HIS A 108 13.74 -4.87 -4.76
N TYR A 109 14.26 -6.08 -4.89
CA TYR A 109 14.86 -6.58 -6.11
C TYR A 109 13.86 -7.50 -6.78
N PRO A 110 13.31 -7.14 -7.95
CA PRO A 110 12.45 -8.04 -8.68
C PRO A 110 13.23 -9.32 -9.04
N PRO A 111 12.62 -10.51 -8.98
CA PRO A 111 13.28 -11.74 -9.37
C PRO A 111 13.57 -11.73 -10.87
N GLY A 112 14.80 -12.09 -11.23
CA GLY A 112 15.22 -12.23 -12.63
C GLY A 112 15.82 -10.97 -13.27
N VAL A 113 15.92 -9.85 -12.55
CA VAL A 113 16.67 -8.66 -12.98
C VAL A 113 17.99 -8.53 -12.22
N SER A 114 18.98 -7.89 -12.84
CA SER A 114 20.26 -7.59 -12.19
C SER A 114 20.08 -6.50 -11.13
N ASP A 115 21.02 -6.40 -10.19
CA ASP A 115 21.02 -5.45 -9.05
C ASP A 115 20.80 -3.97 -9.42
N ALA A 116 20.85 -3.63 -10.72
CA ALA A 116 20.62 -2.30 -11.25
C ALA A 116 19.15 -1.86 -11.22
N ASP A 117 18.18 -2.78 -11.13
CA ASP A 117 16.75 -2.47 -11.29
C ASP A 117 15.97 -2.67 -9.97
N ALA A 118 16.41 -1.98 -8.92
CA ALA A 118 15.86 -2.10 -7.57
C ALA A 118 14.87 -0.99 -7.25
N THR A 119 13.66 -1.34 -6.81
CA THR A 119 12.65 -0.35 -6.38
C THR A 119 12.73 -0.13 -4.88
N THR A 120 12.87 1.13 -4.45
CA THR A 120 12.83 1.46 -3.02
C THR A 120 11.41 1.84 -2.60
N TYR A 121 10.94 1.23 -1.52
CA TYR A 121 9.63 1.52 -0.92
C TYR A 121 9.81 2.27 0.39
N CYS A 122 8.94 3.26 0.63
CA CYS A 122 8.79 3.94 1.91
C CYS A 122 7.45 3.55 2.54
N VAL A 123 7.49 3.11 3.80
CA VAL A 123 6.33 2.92 4.65
C VAL A 123 6.30 4.10 5.64
N GLY A 124 5.49 5.10 5.32
CA GLY A 124 5.39 6.34 6.10
C GLY A 124 5.19 7.57 5.20
N LEU A 125 5.70 8.71 5.65
CA LEU A 125 5.71 9.96 4.89
C LEU A 125 7.03 10.12 4.14
N GLU A 126 6.94 10.31 2.84
CA GLU A 126 8.06 10.76 2.01
C GLU A 126 8.18 12.28 2.16
N THR A 127 9.38 12.75 2.48
CA THR A 127 9.70 14.17 2.52
C THR A 127 10.90 14.47 1.66
N ARG A 128 10.77 15.50 0.82
CA ARG A 128 11.90 16.05 0.06
C ARG A 128 12.83 16.79 1.02
N ILE A 129 14.12 16.48 0.95
CA ILE A 129 15.16 17.22 1.65
C ILE A 129 15.40 18.52 0.85
N PRO A 130 15.27 19.71 1.46
CA PRO A 130 15.50 20.98 0.78
C PRO A 130 16.91 21.06 0.19
N ASP A 131 17.01 21.63 -1.01
CA ASP A 131 18.31 22.01 -1.58
C ASP A 131 18.88 23.16 -0.73
N GLY A 132 20.03 22.91 -0.10
CA GLY A 132 20.76 23.90 0.71
C GLY A 132 21.35 25.04 -0.11
#